data_AF-A0A212LIU9-F1
#
_entry.id   AF-A0A212LIU9-F1
#
_cell.length_a   1.000
_cell.length_b   1.000
_cell.length_c   1.000
_cell.angle_alpha   90.00
_cell.angle_beta   90.00
_cell.angle_gamma   90.00
#
_symmetry.space_group_name_H-M   'P 1'
#
loop_
_entity.id
_entity.type
_entity.pdbx_description
1 polymer ?
#
loop_
_entity_poly.entity_id
_entity_poly.type
_entity_poly.pdbx_seq_one_letter_code
_entity_poly.pdbx_strand_id
1 'polypeptide(L)'
;MTDPSSPAPESWRDWLLTAEPRSRHQARLGRAYVTWRRFSENRLAVTGLLIIVALVLVALFADLLAPHSATVGNLAGARLLPPGSPGFLLGTDDQGRDILSRLIVGSRITLAVVALVAVIAAPVGLLIGTVSGFAGGYVDAVLMRITDIFLAFPKLILALAFVAALGPGIENAVIAIALTSWPPYARLARAETLGVRNSDYIAAVRLMGASPARIVVRHIMPMCLSSLIVRVTLDMAGIILTAAGLGFLGLGAQPPLPEWGTMIASGRRFILDQWWVATMPGIAILVVSLGFNLLGDGLRDALDPREAGR
;
A
#
# COMPACT_ATOMS: atom_id res chain seq x y z
N MET A 1 -12.58 -49.75 35.20
CA MET A 1 -13.73 -50.13 34.36
C MET A 1 -14.10 -48.86 33.58
N THR A 2 -13.68 -48.82 32.31
CA THR A 2 -13.95 -47.81 31.25
C THR A 2 -13.63 -46.31 31.49
N ASP A 3 -12.44 -45.88 31.05
CA ASP A 3 -12.22 -44.64 30.24
C ASP A 3 -12.64 -44.99 28.77
N PRO A 4 -12.86 -44.10 27.75
CA PRO A 4 -12.83 -42.63 27.62
C PRO A 4 -14.01 -42.03 26.76
N SER A 5 -14.27 -40.72 26.82
CA SER A 5 -14.84 -39.99 25.66
C SER A 5 -14.67 -38.47 25.79
N SER A 6 -13.50 -38.01 25.38
CA SER A 6 -13.31 -36.70 24.76
C SER A 6 -14.53 -36.30 23.90
N PRO A 7 -15.05 -35.06 24.01
CA PRO A 7 -16.07 -34.62 23.07
C PRO A 7 -15.46 -34.57 21.67
N ALA A 8 -15.99 -35.39 20.76
CA ALA A 8 -15.72 -35.34 19.33
C ALA A 8 -16.92 -34.67 18.62
N PRO A 9 -16.75 -33.92 17.50
CA PRO A 9 -15.54 -33.33 16.96
C PRO A 9 -15.42 -31.85 17.38
N GLU A 10 -14.24 -31.40 17.82
CA GLU A 10 -13.94 -29.96 17.83
C GLU A 10 -13.99 -29.50 16.36
N SER A 11 -15.12 -28.93 15.90
CA SER A 11 -15.13 -28.35 14.56
C SER A 11 -14.02 -27.30 14.54
N TRP A 12 -13.31 -27.16 13.42
CA TRP A 12 -12.24 -26.15 13.31
C TRP A 12 -12.71 -24.76 13.75
N ARG A 13 -14.01 -24.47 13.60
CA ARG A 13 -14.64 -23.24 14.09
C ARG A 13 -14.71 -23.19 15.62
N ASP A 14 -15.14 -24.26 16.28
CA ASP A 14 -15.23 -24.32 17.74
C ASP A 14 -13.84 -24.26 18.38
N TRP A 15 -12.85 -24.91 17.76
CA TRP A 15 -11.44 -24.83 18.18
C TRP A 15 -10.86 -23.40 18.04
N LEU A 16 -11.26 -22.66 17.00
CA LEU A 16 -10.81 -21.28 16.75
C LEU A 16 -11.54 -20.24 17.62
N LEU A 17 -12.78 -20.51 18.02
CA LEU A 17 -13.64 -19.57 18.76
C LEU A 17 -13.70 -19.88 20.27
N THR A 18 -12.86 -20.78 20.78
CA THR A 18 -12.81 -21.09 22.22
C THR A 18 -12.50 -19.84 23.05
N ALA A 19 -13.27 -19.61 24.11
CA ALA A 19 -13.03 -18.51 25.06
C ALA A 19 -11.68 -18.65 25.79
N GLU A 20 -11.17 -19.87 25.93
CA GLU A 20 -9.91 -20.20 26.59
C GLU A 20 -8.93 -20.86 25.62
N PRO A 21 -8.18 -20.09 24.81
CA PRO A 21 -7.20 -20.66 23.90
C PRO A 21 -6.07 -21.35 24.67
N ARG A 22 -5.84 -22.64 24.38
CA ARG A 22 -4.83 -23.48 25.03
C ARG A 22 -3.39 -23.14 24.61
N SER A 23 -3.20 -22.41 23.51
CA SER A 23 -1.89 -21.98 23.01
C SER A 23 -1.88 -20.58 22.41
N ARG A 24 -0.70 -19.93 22.39
CA ARG A 24 -0.50 -18.64 21.70
C ARG A 24 -0.80 -18.72 20.20
N HIS A 25 -0.56 -19.87 19.57
CA HIS A 25 -0.85 -20.10 18.16
C HIS A 25 -2.37 -20.17 17.91
N GLN A 26 -3.10 -20.93 18.75
CA GLN A 26 -4.56 -21.00 18.69
C GLN A 26 -5.20 -19.62 18.87
N ALA A 27 -4.73 -18.83 19.86
CA ALA A 27 -5.23 -17.47 20.07
C ALA A 27 -4.99 -16.53 18.87
N ARG A 28 -3.87 -16.69 18.16
CA ARG A 28 -3.57 -15.92 16.94
C ARG A 28 -4.46 -16.35 15.78
N LEU A 29 -4.64 -17.65 15.58
CA LEU A 29 -5.47 -18.20 14.51
C LEU A 29 -6.95 -17.86 14.73
N GLY A 30 -7.45 -17.93 15.98
CA GLY A 30 -8.81 -17.54 16.32
C GLY A 30 -9.09 -16.06 16.03
N ARG A 31 -8.19 -15.16 16.44
CA ARG A 31 -8.29 -13.73 16.09
C ARG A 31 -8.26 -13.50 14.58
N ALA A 32 -7.32 -14.14 13.88
CA ALA A 32 -7.22 -14.03 12.42
C ALA A 32 -8.49 -14.53 11.73
N TYR A 33 -9.11 -15.60 12.23
CA TYR A 33 -10.37 -16.14 11.71
C TYR A 33 -11.54 -15.16 11.91
N VAL A 34 -11.67 -14.54 13.09
CA VAL A 34 -12.72 -13.54 13.35
C VAL A 34 -12.52 -12.31 12.46
N THR A 35 -11.30 -11.78 12.36
CA THR A 35 -10.96 -10.66 11.46
C THR A 35 -11.27 -11.02 10.01
N TRP A 36 -10.85 -12.21 9.54
CA TRP A 36 -11.14 -12.67 8.19
C TRP A 36 -12.64 -12.80 7.93
N ARG A 37 -13.40 -13.35 8.89
CA ARG A 37 -14.84 -13.48 8.77
C ARG A 37 -15.51 -12.12 8.56
N ARG A 38 -15.21 -11.14 9.42
CA ARG A 38 -15.73 -9.76 9.27
C ARG A 38 -15.33 -9.13 7.95
N PHE A 39 -14.06 -9.29 7.56
CA PHE A 39 -13.55 -8.83 6.28
C PHE A 39 -14.32 -9.45 5.10
N SER A 40 -14.58 -10.76 5.15
CA SER A 40 -15.26 -11.50 4.09
C SER A 40 -16.76 -11.23 4.00
N GLU A 41 -17.38 -10.76 5.09
CA GLU A 41 -18.78 -10.30 5.10
C GLU A 41 -18.93 -8.98 4.33
N ASN A 42 -17.88 -8.15 4.25
CA ASN A 42 -17.85 -6.94 3.44
C ASN A 42 -17.51 -7.26 1.96
N ARG A 43 -18.52 -7.31 1.10
CA ARG A 43 -18.36 -7.60 -0.34
C ARG A 43 -17.43 -6.61 -1.06
N LEU A 44 -17.41 -5.35 -0.64
CA LEU A 44 -16.52 -4.33 -1.22
C LEU A 44 -15.07 -4.61 -0.86
N ALA A 45 -14.80 -4.98 0.40
CA ALA A 45 -13.48 -5.40 0.86
C ALA A 45 -12.94 -6.60 0.08
N VAL A 46 -13.78 -7.62 -0.13
CA VAL A 46 -13.43 -8.81 -0.93
C VAL A 46 -13.16 -8.42 -2.39
N THR A 47 -13.94 -7.52 -2.96
CA THR A 47 -13.71 -7.02 -4.33
C THR A 47 -12.36 -6.31 -4.44
N GLY A 48 -12.04 -5.45 -3.45
CA GLY A 48 -10.73 -4.80 -3.38
C GLY A 48 -9.59 -5.80 -3.29
N LEU A 49 -9.71 -6.81 -2.41
CA LEU A 49 -8.73 -7.89 -2.29
C LEU A 49 -8.54 -8.64 -3.62
N LEU A 50 -9.63 -8.98 -4.32
CA LEU A 50 -9.56 -9.67 -5.60
C LEU A 50 -8.85 -8.84 -6.67
N ILE A 51 -9.08 -7.52 -6.71
CA ILE A 51 -8.36 -6.62 -7.64
C ILE A 51 -6.86 -6.63 -7.34
N ILE A 52 -6.46 -6.51 -6.07
CA ILE A 52 -5.04 -6.48 -5.71
C ILE A 52 -4.37 -7.85 -5.94
N VAL A 53 -5.05 -8.95 -5.62
CA VAL A 53 -4.55 -10.30 -5.93
C VAL A 53 -4.40 -10.50 -7.43
N ALA A 54 -5.39 -10.09 -8.23
CA ALA A 54 -5.31 -10.15 -9.69
C ALA A 54 -4.13 -9.33 -10.22
N LEU A 55 -3.92 -8.12 -9.71
CA LEU A 55 -2.78 -7.28 -10.07
C LEU A 55 -1.44 -7.95 -9.75
N VAL A 56 -1.31 -8.55 -8.57
CA VAL A 56 -0.10 -9.29 -8.15
C VAL A 56 0.14 -10.49 -9.06
N LEU A 57 -0.91 -11.24 -9.44
CA LEU A 57 -0.79 -12.35 -10.38
C LEU A 57 -0.38 -11.88 -11.77
N VAL A 58 -0.98 -10.80 -12.28
CA VAL A 58 -0.60 -10.18 -13.56
C VAL A 58 0.87 -9.76 -13.55
N ALA A 59 1.33 -9.15 -12.46
CA ALA A 59 2.72 -8.73 -12.30
C ALA A 59 3.67 -9.92 -12.20
N LEU A 60 3.33 -10.95 -11.43
CA LEU A 60 4.17 -12.13 -11.27
C LEU A 60 4.34 -12.87 -12.61
N PHE A 61 3.24 -13.11 -13.30
CA PHE A 61 3.19 -13.83 -14.58
C PHE A 61 3.34 -12.92 -15.80
N ALA A 62 3.86 -11.69 -15.65
CA ALA A 62 3.88 -10.72 -16.73
C ALA A 62 4.65 -11.21 -17.97
N ASP A 63 5.76 -11.93 -17.79
CA ASP A 63 6.55 -12.47 -18.92
C ASP A 63 5.82 -13.59 -19.68
N LEU A 64 4.82 -14.23 -19.06
CA LEU A 64 3.97 -15.25 -19.68
C LEU A 64 2.68 -14.65 -20.27
N LEU A 65 2.15 -13.60 -19.62
CA LEU A 65 0.87 -12.99 -19.99
C LEU A 65 1.01 -11.91 -21.07
N ALA A 66 2.16 -11.25 -21.17
CA ALA A 66 2.40 -10.21 -22.17
C ALA A 66 2.48 -10.82 -23.58
N PRO A 67 1.57 -10.49 -24.51
CA PRO A 67 1.59 -11.06 -25.86
C PRO A 67 2.80 -10.63 -26.69
N HIS A 68 3.36 -9.46 -26.40
CA HIS A 68 4.45 -8.83 -27.13
C HIS A 68 5.50 -8.23 -26.18
N SER A 69 6.62 -7.77 -26.75
CA SER A 69 7.59 -6.99 -25.97
C SER A 69 6.99 -5.68 -25.50
N ALA A 70 7.11 -5.39 -24.20
CA ALA A 70 6.67 -4.11 -23.64
C ALA A 70 7.60 -2.94 -24.01
N THR A 71 8.84 -3.21 -24.42
CA THR A 71 9.86 -2.17 -24.66
C THR A 71 10.19 -1.99 -26.15
N VAL A 72 10.12 -3.05 -26.94
CA VAL A 72 10.44 -3.04 -28.38
C VAL A 72 9.16 -2.79 -29.18
N GLY A 73 9.16 -1.76 -30.02
CA GLY A 73 8.02 -1.39 -30.87
C GLY A 73 8.27 -1.59 -32.36
N ASN A 74 7.21 -1.54 -33.16
CA ASN A 74 7.27 -1.60 -34.63
C ASN A 74 6.63 -0.33 -35.25
N LEU A 75 7.46 0.67 -35.53
CA LEU A 75 7.04 1.93 -36.14
C LEU A 75 6.52 1.79 -37.57
N ALA A 76 7.02 0.81 -38.33
CA ALA A 76 6.73 0.69 -39.76
C ALA A 76 5.34 0.10 -40.03
N GLY A 77 4.85 -0.80 -39.18
CA GLY A 77 3.60 -1.52 -39.39
C GLY A 77 2.60 -1.48 -38.24
N ALA A 78 3.00 -0.99 -37.06
CA ALA A 78 2.18 -1.07 -35.87
C ALA A 78 2.06 0.24 -35.10
N ARG A 79 2.36 1.40 -35.70
CA ARG A 79 2.24 2.70 -35.03
C ARG A 79 0.78 3.11 -34.88
N LEU A 80 0.35 3.43 -33.65
CA LEU A 80 -0.98 3.98 -33.34
C LEU A 80 -2.14 3.16 -33.93
N LEU A 81 -2.05 1.83 -33.84
CA LEU A 81 -3.14 0.94 -34.24
C LEU A 81 -4.27 1.00 -33.20
N PRO A 82 -5.54 1.04 -33.65
CA PRO A 82 -6.69 1.04 -32.75
C PRO A 82 -6.83 -0.27 -31.97
N PRO A 83 -7.51 -0.25 -30.81
CA PRO A 83 -7.90 -1.45 -30.09
C PRO A 83 -8.64 -2.44 -31.00
N GLY A 84 -8.34 -3.73 -30.85
CA GLY A 84 -8.90 -4.80 -31.68
C GLY A 84 -8.18 -5.03 -33.01
N SER A 85 -7.09 -4.30 -33.30
CA SER A 85 -6.23 -4.61 -34.46
C SER A 85 -5.64 -6.03 -34.33
N PRO A 86 -5.38 -6.75 -35.44
CA PRO A 86 -4.86 -8.12 -35.38
C PRO A 86 -3.59 -8.22 -34.54
N GLY A 87 -3.65 -9.00 -33.46
CA GLY A 87 -2.54 -9.16 -32.52
C GLY A 87 -2.40 -8.06 -31.45
N PHE A 88 -3.20 -6.99 -31.47
CA PHE A 88 -3.10 -5.86 -30.54
C PHE A 88 -4.46 -5.54 -29.90
N LEU A 89 -4.80 -6.24 -28.82
CA LEU A 89 -6.12 -6.15 -28.17
C LEU A 89 -6.47 -4.73 -27.71
N LEU A 90 -5.53 -4.05 -27.05
CA LEU A 90 -5.70 -2.67 -26.56
C LEU A 90 -5.09 -1.62 -27.50
N GLY A 91 -4.69 -2.03 -28.70
CA GLY A 91 -4.00 -1.19 -29.66
C GLY A 91 -2.52 -0.96 -29.31
N THR A 92 -1.90 -0.04 -30.04
CA THR A 92 -0.48 0.29 -29.88
C THR A 92 -0.24 1.77 -29.62
N ASP A 93 0.93 2.09 -29.10
CA ASP A 93 1.36 3.47 -28.85
C ASP A 93 2.04 4.14 -30.06
N ASP A 94 2.54 5.36 -29.85
CA ASP A 94 3.19 6.19 -30.87
C ASP A 94 4.53 5.62 -31.38
N GLN A 95 5.10 4.65 -30.66
CA GLN A 95 6.30 3.90 -31.02
C GLN A 95 5.97 2.50 -31.55
N GLY A 96 4.69 2.18 -31.71
CA GLY A 96 4.21 0.88 -32.17
C GLY A 96 4.44 -0.26 -31.19
N ARG A 97 4.45 0.03 -29.88
CA ARG A 97 4.50 -0.96 -28.81
C ARG A 97 3.09 -1.35 -28.39
N ASP A 98 2.87 -2.62 -28.06
CA ASP A 98 1.58 -3.11 -27.59
C ASP A 98 1.21 -2.54 -26.21
N ILE A 99 0.04 -1.90 -26.11
CA ILE A 99 -0.40 -1.26 -24.87
C ILE A 99 -0.71 -2.29 -23.80
N LEU A 100 -1.30 -3.45 -24.18
CA LEU A 100 -1.63 -4.50 -23.22
C LEU A 100 -0.37 -5.04 -22.53
N SER A 101 0.65 -5.41 -23.30
CA SER A 101 1.94 -5.87 -22.80
C SER A 101 2.61 -4.82 -21.91
N ARG A 102 2.52 -3.54 -22.29
CA ARG A 102 3.01 -2.43 -21.47
C ARG A 102 2.25 -2.30 -20.14
N LEU A 103 0.93 -2.47 -20.13
CA LEU A 103 0.16 -2.45 -18.88
C LEU A 103 0.53 -3.62 -17.95
N ILE A 104 0.64 -4.82 -18.50
CA ILE A 104 1.00 -6.04 -17.76
C ILE A 104 2.39 -5.89 -17.14
N VAL A 105 3.41 -5.53 -17.92
CA VAL A 105 4.77 -5.33 -17.39
C VAL A 105 4.85 -4.12 -16.46
N GLY A 106 4.10 -3.05 -16.76
CA GLY A 106 4.02 -1.85 -15.94
C GLY A 106 3.44 -2.09 -14.54
N SER A 107 2.58 -3.10 -14.39
CA SER A 107 2.04 -3.49 -13.07
C SER A 107 3.15 -3.84 -12.06
N ARG A 108 4.28 -4.42 -12.51
CA ARG A 108 5.45 -4.69 -11.68
C ARG A 108 6.05 -3.40 -11.12
N ILE A 109 6.17 -2.38 -11.96
CA ILE A 109 6.71 -1.06 -11.57
C ILE A 109 5.78 -0.42 -10.56
N THR A 110 4.47 -0.39 -10.82
CA THR A 110 3.48 0.18 -9.90
C THR A 110 3.52 -0.51 -8.54
N LEU A 111 3.51 -1.85 -8.50
CA LEU A 111 3.59 -2.62 -7.26
C LEU A 111 4.91 -2.40 -6.51
N ALA A 112 6.04 -2.36 -7.23
CA ALA A 112 7.34 -2.10 -6.63
C ALA A 112 7.39 -0.71 -5.98
N VAL A 113 6.90 0.32 -6.66
CA VAL A 113 6.87 1.70 -6.13
C VAL A 113 6.04 1.76 -4.85
N VAL A 114 4.81 1.25 -4.85
CA VAL A 114 3.94 1.31 -3.66
C VAL A 114 4.49 0.50 -2.50
N ALA A 115 5.05 -0.68 -2.78
CA ALA A 115 5.64 -1.54 -1.75
C ALA A 115 6.89 -0.89 -1.12
N LEU A 116 7.80 -0.36 -1.94
CA LEU A 116 9.00 0.29 -1.44
C LEU A 116 8.67 1.57 -0.64
N VAL A 117 7.75 2.39 -1.12
CA VAL A 117 7.29 3.57 -0.37
C VAL A 117 6.69 3.14 0.97
N ALA A 118 5.85 2.09 1.02
CA ALA A 118 5.27 1.60 2.26
C ALA A 118 6.34 1.13 3.26
N VAL A 119 7.30 0.32 2.79
CA VAL A 119 8.38 -0.25 3.61
C VAL A 119 9.36 0.81 4.12
N ILE A 120 9.50 1.94 3.43
CA ILE A 120 10.36 3.04 3.87
C ILE A 120 9.59 4.02 4.77
N ALA A 121 8.46 4.53 4.29
CA ALA A 121 7.75 5.62 4.96
C ALA A 121 7.03 5.16 6.23
N ALA A 122 6.43 3.96 6.24
CA ALA A 122 5.67 3.49 7.40
C ALA A 122 6.56 3.25 8.63
N PRO A 123 7.73 2.57 8.53
CA PRO A 123 8.62 2.42 9.68
C PRO A 123 9.19 3.74 10.18
N VAL A 124 9.56 4.65 9.27
CA VAL A 124 10.04 5.99 9.64
C VAL A 124 8.97 6.75 10.41
N GLY A 125 7.73 6.76 9.90
CA GLY A 125 6.61 7.38 10.59
C GLY A 125 6.31 6.74 11.93
N LEU A 126 6.25 5.41 12.00
CA LEU A 126 6.02 4.67 13.25
C LEU A 126 7.08 4.99 14.29
N LEU A 127 8.35 5.00 13.90
CA LEU A 127 9.47 5.32 14.80
C LEU A 127 9.35 6.75 15.32
N ILE A 128 9.19 7.74 14.43
CA ILE A 128 9.10 9.14 14.82
C ILE A 128 7.89 9.36 15.74
N GLY A 129 6.71 8.85 15.36
CA GLY A 129 5.49 9.04 16.12
C GLY A 129 5.50 8.37 17.49
N THR A 130 5.97 7.12 17.58
CA THR A 130 6.03 6.42 18.88
C THR A 130 7.09 7.01 19.81
N VAL A 131 8.24 7.44 19.28
CA VAL A 131 9.27 8.12 20.07
C VAL A 131 8.75 9.47 20.57
N SER A 132 8.13 10.27 19.71
CA SER A 132 7.60 11.58 20.11
C SER A 132 6.50 11.44 21.17
N GLY A 133 5.53 10.53 20.96
CA GLY A 133 4.42 10.31 21.89
C GLY A 133 4.88 9.76 23.25
N PHE A 134 5.89 8.89 23.26
CA PHE A 134 6.40 8.28 24.48
C PHE A 134 7.29 9.23 25.28
N ALA A 135 8.24 9.91 24.62
CA ALA A 135 9.18 10.81 25.29
C ALA A 135 8.51 12.10 25.78
N GLY A 136 7.56 12.66 25.02
CA GLY A 136 6.92 13.91 25.36
C GLY A 136 7.88 15.11 25.39
N GLY A 137 7.42 16.22 25.99
CA GLY A 137 8.24 17.41 26.24
C GLY A 137 8.89 17.98 24.99
N TYR A 138 10.19 18.29 25.08
CA TYR A 138 10.94 18.91 23.99
C TYR A 138 11.13 17.99 22.78
N VAL A 139 11.33 16.69 23.00
CA VAL A 139 11.48 15.70 21.90
C VAL A 139 10.22 15.66 21.05
N ASP A 140 9.06 15.64 21.69
CA ASP A 140 7.78 15.69 20.99
C ASP A 140 7.60 16.99 20.20
N ALA A 141 7.91 18.13 20.83
CA ALA A 141 7.80 19.44 20.19
C ALA A 141 8.68 19.55 18.93
N VAL A 142 9.93 19.08 18.98
CA VAL A 142 10.86 19.12 17.84
C VAL A 142 10.42 18.18 16.72
N LEU A 143 10.14 16.92 17.04
CA LEU A 143 9.73 15.92 16.03
C LEU A 143 8.41 16.30 15.36
N MET A 144 7.44 16.81 16.13
CA MET A 144 6.19 17.29 15.57
C MET A 144 6.37 18.57 14.77
N ARG A 145 7.27 19.47 15.17
CA ARG A 145 7.57 20.66 14.34
C ARG A 145 8.16 20.26 12.99
N ILE A 146 9.08 19.29 12.93
CA ILE A 146 9.61 18.75 11.67
C ILE A 146 8.47 18.14 10.85
N THR A 147 7.64 17.31 11.49
CA THR A 147 6.47 16.67 10.86
C THR A 147 5.52 17.72 10.25
N ASP A 148 5.24 18.80 10.97
CA ASP A 148 4.36 19.88 10.55
C ASP A 148 4.93 20.69 9.37
N ILE A 149 6.26 20.87 9.30
CA ILE A 149 6.93 21.51 8.15
C ILE A 149 6.64 20.73 6.87
N PHE A 150 6.81 19.40 6.87
CA PHE A 150 6.54 18.58 5.68
C PHE A 150 5.06 18.63 5.27
N LEU A 151 4.16 18.71 6.24
CA LEU A 151 2.72 18.70 6.02
C LEU A 151 2.15 20.05 5.59
N ALA A 152 2.92 21.14 5.78
CA ALA A 152 2.55 22.46 5.29
C ALA A 152 2.68 22.56 3.75
N PHE A 153 3.53 21.73 3.13
CA PHE A 153 3.69 21.71 1.68
C PHE A 153 2.73 20.71 1.02
N PRO A 154 2.17 21.04 -0.15
CA PRO A 154 1.45 20.05 -0.95
C PRO A 154 2.36 18.87 -1.32
N LYS A 155 1.91 17.65 -1.03
CA LYS A 155 2.69 16.41 -1.18
C LYS A 155 3.34 16.28 -2.56
N LEU A 156 2.57 16.53 -3.63
CA LEU A 156 3.06 16.43 -5.00
C LEU A 156 4.15 17.46 -5.31
N ILE A 157 3.99 18.70 -4.83
CA ILE A 157 4.97 19.78 -5.05
C ILE A 157 6.29 19.44 -4.35
N LEU A 158 6.21 18.96 -3.11
CA LEU A 158 7.40 18.58 -2.35
C LEU A 158 8.10 17.36 -2.97
N ALA A 159 7.33 16.37 -3.43
CA ALA A 159 7.90 15.23 -4.15
C ALA A 159 8.57 15.67 -5.46
N LEU A 160 7.96 16.58 -6.22
CA LEU A 160 8.55 17.15 -7.43
C LEU A 160 9.88 17.85 -7.14
N ALA A 161 9.94 18.64 -6.07
CA ALA A 161 11.17 19.34 -5.68
C ALA A 161 12.31 18.36 -5.34
N PHE A 162 12.01 17.28 -4.61
CA PHE A 162 13.00 16.26 -4.31
C PHE A 162 13.47 15.51 -5.55
N VAL A 163 12.55 15.10 -6.45
CA VAL A 163 12.98 14.41 -7.68
C VAL A 163 13.74 15.36 -8.62
N ALA A 164 13.36 16.63 -8.69
CA ALA A 164 14.11 17.62 -9.46
C ALA A 164 15.56 17.77 -8.96
N ALA A 165 15.78 17.64 -7.64
CA ALA A 165 17.11 17.66 -7.05
C ALA A 165 17.89 16.34 -7.22
N LEU A 166 17.21 15.19 -7.13
CA LEU A 166 17.82 13.86 -7.22
C LEU A 166 18.04 13.39 -8.67
N GLY A 167 17.31 13.97 -9.63
CA GLY A 167 17.24 13.54 -11.02
C GLY A 167 16.09 12.56 -11.29
N PRO A 168 15.68 12.42 -12.56
CA PRO A 168 14.56 11.55 -12.93
C PRO A 168 14.91 10.06 -12.77
N GLY A 169 13.93 9.24 -12.38
CA GLY A 169 14.10 7.79 -12.26
C GLY A 169 13.14 7.16 -11.25
N ILE A 170 12.91 5.85 -11.36
CA ILE A 170 11.99 5.13 -10.45
C ILE A 170 12.51 5.18 -9.01
N GLU A 171 13.81 4.95 -8.80
CA GLU A 171 14.43 4.95 -7.47
C GLU A 171 14.32 6.33 -6.79
N ASN A 172 14.67 7.39 -7.52
CA ASN A 172 14.58 8.76 -7.02
C ASN A 172 13.13 9.17 -6.74
N ALA A 173 12.19 8.77 -7.59
CA ALA A 173 10.76 8.98 -7.36
C ALA A 173 10.28 8.25 -6.09
N VAL A 174 10.71 7.00 -5.86
CA VAL A 174 10.40 6.25 -4.63
C VAL A 174 10.93 6.97 -3.40
N ILE A 175 12.19 7.42 -3.42
CA ILE A 175 12.81 8.16 -2.31
C ILE A 175 12.04 9.45 -2.02
N ALA A 176 11.75 10.25 -3.06
CA ALA A 176 11.01 11.50 -2.92
C ALA A 176 9.59 11.29 -2.37
N ILE A 177 8.87 10.27 -2.85
CA ILE A 177 7.53 9.96 -2.34
C ILE A 177 7.61 9.45 -0.90
N ALA A 178 8.59 8.61 -0.54
CA ALA A 178 8.75 8.12 0.83
C ALA A 178 9.05 9.25 1.82
N LEU A 179 9.95 10.18 1.46
CA LEU A 179 10.30 11.36 2.25
C LEU A 179 9.12 12.30 2.50
N THR A 180 8.11 12.27 1.63
CA THR A 180 6.91 13.12 1.75
C THR A 180 5.70 12.39 2.33
N SER A 181 5.75 11.06 2.46
CA SER A 181 4.61 10.24 2.88
C SER A 181 4.65 9.78 4.34
N TRP A 182 5.80 9.80 5.01
CA TRP A 182 5.93 9.42 6.42
C TRP A 182 5.18 10.31 7.45
N PRO A 183 4.98 11.63 7.25
CA PRO A 183 4.48 12.50 8.32
C PRO A 183 3.07 12.16 8.85
N PRO A 184 2.07 11.80 8.01
CA PRO A 184 0.77 11.31 8.51
C PRO A 184 0.87 10.06 9.37
N TYR A 185 1.79 9.14 9.04
CA TYR A 185 2.03 7.92 9.82
C TYR A 185 2.63 8.26 11.20
N ALA A 186 3.52 9.25 11.27
CA ALA A 186 4.06 9.76 12.53
C ALA A 186 2.96 10.37 13.41
N ARG A 187 2.06 11.17 12.84
CA ARG A 187 0.96 11.76 13.62
C ARG A 187 -0.01 10.70 14.16
N LEU A 188 -0.33 9.68 13.36
CA LEU A 188 -1.15 8.55 13.79
C LEU A 188 -0.48 7.79 14.94
N ALA A 189 0.76 7.34 14.75
CA ALA A 189 1.49 6.58 15.75
C ALA A 189 1.70 7.37 17.05
N ARG A 190 1.92 8.69 16.96
CA ARG A 190 1.98 9.59 18.12
C ARG A 190 0.65 9.63 18.87
N ALA A 191 -0.47 9.84 18.16
CA ALA A 191 -1.78 9.95 18.79
C ALA A 191 -2.13 8.68 19.58
N GLU A 192 -1.88 7.51 19.02
CA GLU A 192 -2.10 6.23 19.70
C GLU A 192 -1.15 6.03 20.88
N THR A 193 0.12 6.40 20.71
CA THR A 193 1.12 6.33 21.79
C THR A 193 0.72 7.19 22.98
N LEU A 194 0.22 8.41 22.74
CA LEU A 194 -0.27 9.30 23.79
C LEU A 194 -1.46 8.68 24.55
N GLY A 195 -2.32 7.94 23.87
CA GLY A 195 -3.43 7.22 24.49
C GLY A 195 -3.00 6.07 25.40
N VAL A 196 -1.94 5.34 25.04
CA VAL A 196 -1.52 4.14 25.78
C VAL A 196 -0.37 4.37 26.77
N ARG A 197 0.42 5.44 26.62
CA ARG A 197 1.65 5.64 27.42
C ARG A 197 1.43 5.74 28.92
N ASN A 198 0.23 6.18 29.34
CA ASN A 198 -0.17 6.37 30.73
C ASN A 198 -1.11 5.24 31.22
N SER A 199 -1.22 4.13 30.49
CA SER A 199 -2.04 2.99 30.89
C SER A 199 -1.37 2.17 32.00
N ASP A 200 -2.19 1.51 32.83
CA ASP A 200 -1.73 0.59 33.89
C ASP A 200 -0.86 -0.53 33.33
N TYR A 201 -1.13 -0.97 32.10
CA TYR A 201 -0.31 -1.95 31.39
C TYR A 201 1.14 -1.47 31.22
N ILE A 202 1.34 -0.22 30.76
CA ILE A 202 2.68 0.34 30.59
C ILE A 202 3.33 0.64 31.95
N ALA A 203 2.56 1.06 32.95
CA ALA A 203 3.05 1.23 34.32
C ALA A 203 3.59 -0.09 34.89
N ALA A 204 2.85 -1.20 34.74
CA ALA A 204 3.28 -2.52 35.16
C ALA A 204 4.57 -2.98 34.44
N VAL A 205 4.66 -2.74 33.13
CA VAL A 205 5.88 -3.06 32.35
C VAL A 205 7.09 -2.25 32.84
N ARG A 206 6.91 -0.99 33.23
CA ARG A 206 7.96 -0.17 33.84
C ARG A 206 8.40 -0.72 35.20
N LEU A 207 7.45 -1.14 36.05
CA LEU A 207 7.74 -1.74 37.35
C LEU A 207 8.53 -3.05 37.24
N MET A 208 8.35 -3.80 36.15
CA MET A 208 9.16 -4.99 35.83
C MET A 208 10.58 -4.66 35.31
N GLY A 209 11.00 -3.39 35.33
CA GLY A 209 12.36 -2.96 34.96
C GLY A 209 12.61 -2.87 33.45
N ALA A 210 11.57 -2.76 32.62
CA ALA A 210 11.73 -2.57 31.18
C ALA A 210 12.31 -1.19 30.86
N SER A 211 13.34 -1.14 30.01
CA SER A 211 13.90 0.14 29.53
C SER A 211 12.92 0.88 28.61
N PRO A 212 13.01 2.22 28.51
CA PRO A 212 12.21 3.03 27.58
C PRO A 212 12.14 2.49 26.15
N ALA A 213 13.31 2.11 25.60
CA ALA A 213 13.40 1.55 24.25
C ALA A 213 12.67 0.20 24.13
N ARG A 214 12.77 -0.66 25.16
CA ARG A 214 12.04 -1.93 25.22
C ARG A 214 10.53 -1.71 25.25
N ILE A 215 10.06 -0.71 26.02
CA ILE A 215 8.65 -0.35 26.11
C ILE A 215 8.13 0.09 24.73
N VAL A 216 8.84 1.00 24.06
CA VAL A 216 8.46 1.51 22.75
C VAL A 216 8.42 0.39 21.72
N VAL A 217 9.52 -0.34 21.53
CA VAL A 217 9.65 -1.32 20.44
C VAL A 217 8.82 -2.59 20.67
N ARG A 218 8.72 -3.07 21.91
CA ARG A 218 8.12 -4.38 22.20
C ARG A 218 6.67 -4.28 22.69
N HIS A 219 6.23 -3.13 23.18
CA HIS A 219 4.89 -2.97 23.74
C HIS A 219 4.07 -1.94 22.97
N ILE A 220 4.60 -0.77 22.64
CA ILE A 220 3.82 0.31 22.00
C ILE A 220 3.75 0.14 20.48
N MET A 221 4.90 0.02 19.79
CA MET A 221 4.95 -0.12 18.32
C MET A 221 4.04 -1.26 17.82
N PRO A 222 4.01 -2.46 18.42
CA PRO A 222 3.13 -3.53 17.96
C PRO A 222 1.64 -3.22 18.11
N MET A 223 1.25 -2.36 19.06
CA MET A 223 -0.14 -1.91 19.21
C MET A 223 -0.53 -0.97 18.07
N CYS A 224 0.39 -0.08 17.65
CA CYS A 224 0.14 0.86 16.55
C CYS A 224 0.23 0.23 15.14
N LEU A 225 0.73 -1.00 15.01
CA LEU A 225 0.87 -1.65 13.70
C LEU A 225 -0.48 -1.85 13.01
N SER A 226 -1.54 -2.19 13.75
CA SER A 226 -2.85 -2.48 13.15
C SER A 226 -3.43 -1.26 12.45
N SER A 227 -3.46 -0.11 13.12
CA SER A 227 -3.94 1.15 12.56
C SER A 227 -3.01 1.70 11.49
N LEU A 228 -1.69 1.52 11.65
CA LEU A 228 -0.71 1.90 10.65
C LEU A 228 -0.90 1.12 9.34
N ILE A 229 -1.10 -0.20 9.40
CA ILE A 229 -1.32 -1.04 8.21
C ILE A 229 -2.57 -0.57 7.46
N VAL A 230 -3.67 -0.31 8.18
CA VAL A 230 -4.90 0.24 7.59
C VAL A 230 -4.60 1.58 6.90
N ARG A 231 -3.94 2.49 7.61
CA ARG A 231 -3.63 3.83 7.08
C ARG A 231 -2.72 3.79 5.86
N VAL A 232 -1.69 2.94 5.90
CA VAL A 232 -0.76 2.72 4.81
C VAL A 232 -1.50 2.18 3.58
N THR A 233 -2.42 1.23 3.77
CA THR A 233 -3.21 0.66 2.68
C THR A 233 -4.09 1.71 2.00
N LEU A 234 -4.78 2.56 2.77
CA LEU A 234 -5.59 3.66 2.24
C LEU A 234 -4.74 4.71 1.50
N ASP A 235 -3.52 4.97 1.98
CA ASP A 235 -2.62 5.94 1.35
C ASP A 235 -1.98 5.40 0.04
N MET A 236 -2.05 4.09 -0.25
CA MET A 236 -1.47 3.48 -1.46
C MET A 236 -2.02 4.11 -2.74
N ALA A 237 -3.34 4.35 -2.82
CA ALA A 237 -3.95 5.00 -3.97
C ALA A 237 -3.34 6.39 -4.24
N GLY A 238 -3.11 7.17 -3.19
CA GLY A 238 -2.44 8.47 -3.29
C GLY A 238 -0.97 8.36 -3.71
N ILE A 239 -0.26 7.32 -3.26
CA ILE A 239 1.11 7.03 -3.67
C ILE A 239 1.18 6.69 -5.17
N ILE A 240 0.27 5.83 -5.66
CA ILE A 240 0.17 5.49 -7.09
C ILE A 240 -0.08 6.76 -7.91
N LEU A 241 -1.04 7.59 -7.50
CA LEU A 241 -1.36 8.81 -8.21
C LEU A 241 -0.19 9.80 -8.21
N THR A 242 0.56 9.90 -7.10
CA THR A 242 1.76 10.74 -7.03
C THR A 242 2.86 10.22 -7.96
N ALA A 243 3.11 8.91 -7.95
CA ALA A 243 4.10 8.26 -8.82
C ALA A 243 3.75 8.45 -10.30
N ALA A 244 2.49 8.21 -10.67
CA ALA A 244 1.99 8.44 -12.02
C ALA A 244 2.05 9.93 -12.41
N GLY A 245 1.80 10.85 -11.47
CA GLY A 245 1.95 12.28 -11.69
C GLY A 245 3.40 12.69 -11.97
N LEU A 246 4.36 12.14 -11.22
CA LEU A 246 5.80 12.36 -11.47
C LEU A 246 6.23 11.76 -12.81
N GLY A 247 5.77 10.54 -13.13
CA GLY A 247 5.97 9.92 -14.44
C GLY A 247 5.38 10.75 -15.58
N PHE A 248 4.18 11.30 -15.36
CA PHE A 248 3.52 12.18 -16.31
C PHE A 248 4.29 13.48 -16.60
N LEU A 249 4.97 14.00 -15.57
CA LEU A 249 5.83 15.18 -15.66
C LEU A 249 7.25 14.85 -16.17
N GLY A 250 7.53 13.60 -16.53
CA GLY A 250 8.84 13.16 -17.06
C GLY A 250 9.91 12.91 -16.00
N LEU A 251 9.54 12.98 -14.71
CA LEU A 251 10.46 12.77 -13.58
C LEU A 251 10.45 11.33 -13.04
N GLY A 252 9.54 10.48 -13.53
CA GLY A 252 9.46 9.06 -13.17
C GLY A 252 10.38 8.16 -14.00
N ALA A 253 9.86 7.00 -14.38
CA ALA A 253 10.60 6.04 -15.20
C ALA A 253 11.02 6.66 -16.54
N GLN A 254 12.20 6.30 -17.01
CA GLN A 254 12.70 6.76 -18.30
C GLN A 254 12.38 5.73 -19.40
N PRO A 255 12.06 6.17 -20.64
CA PRO A 255 11.90 5.27 -21.77
C PRO A 255 13.10 4.33 -21.90
N PRO A 256 12.91 3.04 -22.25
CA PRO A 256 11.68 2.43 -22.79
C PRO A 256 10.71 1.84 -21.76
N LEU A 257 10.95 2.03 -20.45
CA LEU A 257 10.19 1.37 -19.39
C LEU A 257 8.67 1.66 -19.48
N PRO A 258 7.81 0.66 -19.22
CA PRO A 258 6.36 0.82 -19.33
C PRO A 258 5.72 1.30 -18.03
N GLU A 259 6.04 2.52 -17.58
CA GLU A 259 5.40 3.12 -16.40
C GLU A 259 4.10 3.82 -16.79
N TRP A 260 3.00 3.57 -16.07
CA TRP A 260 1.65 4.01 -16.47
C TRP A 260 1.51 5.53 -16.58
N GLY A 261 2.11 6.31 -15.68
CA GLY A 261 2.13 7.77 -15.75
C GLY A 261 2.83 8.30 -17.01
N THR A 262 3.99 7.73 -17.37
CA THR A 262 4.71 8.09 -18.61
C THR A 262 3.91 7.69 -19.86
N MET A 263 3.18 6.56 -19.82
CA MET A 263 2.29 6.15 -20.91
C MET A 263 1.17 7.17 -21.14
N ILE A 264 0.57 7.69 -20.07
CA ILE A 264 -0.42 8.78 -20.15
C ILE A 264 0.20 10.04 -20.76
N ALA A 265 1.44 10.39 -20.37
CA ALA A 265 2.15 11.57 -20.89
C ALA A 265 2.36 11.50 -22.40
N SER A 266 2.81 10.34 -22.90
CA SER A 266 3.00 10.08 -24.33
C SER A 266 1.66 10.13 -25.08
N GLY A 267 0.61 9.51 -24.52
CA GLY A 267 -0.72 9.48 -25.12
C GLY A 267 -1.41 10.84 -25.17
N ARG A 268 -1.06 11.79 -24.28
CA ARG A 268 -1.67 13.14 -24.21
C ARG A 268 -1.67 13.86 -25.56
N ARG A 269 -0.61 13.70 -26.35
CA ARG A 269 -0.46 14.37 -27.67
C ARG A 269 -1.45 13.86 -28.72
N PHE A 270 -2.00 12.67 -28.52
CA PHE A 270 -2.87 11.98 -29.46
C PHE A 270 -4.28 11.78 -28.92
N ILE A 271 -4.65 12.44 -27.80
CA ILE A 271 -5.86 12.08 -27.05
C ILE A 271 -7.17 12.29 -27.84
N LEU A 272 -7.19 13.22 -28.79
CA LEU A 272 -8.38 13.51 -29.60
C LEU A 272 -8.64 12.42 -30.64
N ASP A 273 -7.58 11.88 -31.24
CA ASP A 273 -7.69 10.91 -32.35
C ASP A 273 -7.45 9.46 -31.89
N GLN A 274 -6.49 9.26 -30.99
CA GLN A 274 -5.98 7.97 -30.52
C GLN A 274 -6.12 7.87 -28.98
N TRP A 275 -7.32 8.12 -28.49
CA TRP A 275 -7.65 8.27 -27.06
C TRP A 275 -7.21 7.10 -26.17
N TRP A 276 -7.15 5.88 -26.71
CA TRP A 276 -6.80 4.66 -25.96
C TRP A 276 -5.37 4.70 -25.41
N VAL A 277 -4.44 5.38 -26.08
CA VAL A 277 -3.03 5.44 -25.67
C VAL A 277 -2.89 6.05 -24.27
N ALA A 278 -3.65 7.11 -23.97
CA ALA A 278 -3.69 7.72 -22.65
C ALA A 278 -4.74 7.08 -21.72
N THR A 279 -5.88 6.65 -22.25
CA THR A 279 -7.02 6.22 -21.44
C THR A 279 -6.79 4.84 -20.80
N MET A 280 -6.17 3.90 -21.53
CA MET A 280 -5.93 2.54 -21.02
C MET A 280 -5.05 2.50 -19.75
N PRO A 281 -3.88 3.17 -19.69
CA PRO A 281 -3.12 3.28 -18.44
C PRO A 281 -3.86 4.08 -17.35
N GLY A 282 -4.69 5.06 -17.72
CA GLY A 282 -5.55 5.78 -16.77
C GLY A 282 -6.58 4.86 -16.10
N ILE A 283 -7.23 3.98 -16.87
CA ILE A 283 -8.16 2.97 -16.35
C ILE A 283 -7.42 2.00 -15.42
N ALA A 284 -6.21 1.55 -15.78
CA ALA A 284 -5.41 0.68 -14.92
C ALA A 284 -5.10 1.34 -13.56
N ILE A 285 -4.66 2.61 -13.56
CA ILE A 285 -4.45 3.38 -12.33
C ILE A 285 -5.74 3.47 -11.51
N LEU A 286 -6.87 3.76 -12.15
CA LEU A 286 -8.17 3.90 -11.49
C LEU A 286 -8.59 2.60 -10.80
N VAL A 287 -8.56 1.48 -11.53
CA VAL A 287 -8.97 0.16 -11.03
C VAL A 287 -8.08 -0.26 -9.85
N VAL A 288 -6.77 -0.10 -9.97
CA VAL A 288 -5.84 -0.48 -8.89
C VAL A 288 -6.00 0.44 -7.67
N SER A 289 -6.14 1.74 -7.88
CA SER A 289 -6.36 2.71 -6.79
C SER A 289 -7.67 2.41 -6.05
N LEU A 290 -8.73 2.08 -6.78
CA LEU A 290 -9.99 1.61 -6.20
C LEU A 290 -9.77 0.33 -5.41
N GLY A 291 -9.05 -0.65 -5.96
CA GLY A 291 -8.72 -1.90 -5.27
C GLY A 291 -8.06 -1.69 -3.91
N PHE A 292 -7.05 -0.80 -3.85
CA PHE A 292 -6.37 -0.48 -2.59
C PHE A 292 -7.27 0.26 -1.60
N ASN A 293 -8.09 1.21 -2.06
CA ASN A 293 -9.03 1.92 -1.19
C ASN A 293 -10.06 0.95 -0.59
N LEU A 294 -10.71 0.13 -1.41
CA LEU A 294 -11.69 -0.86 -0.95
C LEU A 294 -11.08 -1.88 0.01
N LEU A 295 -9.85 -2.34 -0.27
CA LEU A 295 -9.11 -3.24 0.62
C LEU A 295 -8.78 -2.55 1.95
N GLY A 296 -8.36 -1.28 1.91
CA GLY A 296 -8.03 -0.49 3.10
C GLY A 296 -9.24 -0.24 4.00
N ASP A 297 -10.39 0.09 3.41
CA ASP A 297 -11.66 0.25 4.14
C ASP A 297 -12.08 -1.08 4.78
N GLY A 298 -12.01 -2.18 4.04
CA GLY A 298 -12.29 -3.51 4.59
C GLY A 298 -11.37 -3.91 5.74
N LEU A 299 -10.07 -3.62 5.62
CA LEU A 299 -9.11 -3.85 6.71
C LEU A 299 -9.41 -2.99 7.92
N ARG A 300 -9.84 -1.74 7.71
CA ARG A 300 -10.25 -0.83 8.79
C ARG A 300 -11.41 -1.42 9.57
N ASP A 301 -12.47 -1.83 8.89
CA ASP A 301 -13.67 -2.39 9.51
C ASP A 301 -13.33 -3.68 10.28
N ALA A 302 -12.55 -4.58 9.66
CA ALA A 302 -12.18 -5.85 10.28
C ALA A 302 -11.25 -5.72 11.49
N LEU A 303 -10.46 -4.66 11.56
CA LEU A 303 -9.50 -4.37 12.64
C LEU A 303 -10.02 -3.38 13.68
N ASP A 304 -11.19 -2.76 13.49
CA ASP A 304 -11.79 -1.85 14.47
C ASP A 304 -12.28 -2.66 15.71
N PRO A 305 -11.72 -2.42 16.91
CA PRO A 305 -12.13 -3.11 18.13
C PRO A 305 -13.55 -2.78 18.57
N ARG A 306 -14.12 -1.64 18.15
CA ARG A 306 -15.43 -1.15 18.62
C ARG A 306 -16.61 -1.92 18.04
N GLU A 307 -16.44 -2.54 16.87
CA GLU A 307 -17.47 -3.40 16.26
C GLU A 307 -17.53 -4.79 16.87
N ALA A 308 -16.56 -5.17 17.72
CA ALA A 308 -16.58 -6.44 18.43
C ALA A 308 -17.54 -6.50 19.64
N GLY A 309 -18.13 -5.36 20.02
CA GLY A 309 -19.04 -5.23 21.16
C GLY A 309 -20.53 -5.20 20.80
N ARG A 310 -20.91 -5.49 19.55
CA ARG A 310 -22.30 -5.67 19.10
C ARG A 310 -22.49 -7.09 18.59
#